data_AF-A0A920V8D2-F1
#
_entry.id   AF-A0A920V8D2-F1
#
_cell.length_a   1.000
_cell.length_b   1.000
_cell.length_c   1.000
_cell.angle_alpha   90.00
_cell.angle_beta   90.00
_cell.angle_gamma   90.00
#
_symmetry.space_group_name_H-M   'P 1'
#
loop_
_entity.id
_entity.type
_entity.pdbx_description
1 polymer ?
#
loop_
_entity_poly.entity_id
_entity_poly.type
_entity_poly.pdbx_seq_one_letter_code
_entity_poly.pdbx_strand_id
1 'polypeptide(L)'
;MIDFKELSDSLVGKVRGNPVAISLFKEEIPKPYEQKKVVPCSIVRHAMDKGEIVSFDRHHHDCTTGVYTAGVHEGTDEIRNGQYLAQNIPAYTDVGAEKIKTGEYVLPQNTVVGIGAAPLSDVPDDIFVDWIVVVCTPHWANFIGGARTVLDGTPPRGAAGSSFCSDLFATPWHDGNVVITPGDLGGRMNNRLKPEEMFVVVPNEYLESLLNIMTSTPDARAVLEATKPEESEYWDKRKRAKKAKERKLKEDAPKNEFESKLSMIWDQESKDMIASTPPGIIEMAINNVEGFARENGIEEITKSVVLEQMKSVGMDPSMLS
;
A
#
# COMPACT_ATOMS: atom_id res chain seq x y z
N MET A 1 6.68 4.25 20.06
CA MET A 1 6.70 2.87 19.56
C MET A 1 5.54 2.77 18.59
N ILE A 2 5.80 2.34 17.35
CA ILE A 2 4.76 2.25 16.33
C ILE A 2 3.76 1.16 16.69
N ASP A 3 2.49 1.35 16.37
CA ASP A 3 1.49 0.29 16.42
C ASP A 3 1.73 -0.66 15.23
N PHE A 4 2.21 -1.88 15.52
CA PHE A 4 2.47 -2.88 14.50
C PHE A 4 1.22 -3.35 13.76
N LYS A 5 0.06 -3.31 14.41
CA LYS A 5 -1.20 -3.65 13.78
C LYS A 5 -1.61 -2.57 12.77
N GLU A 6 -1.48 -1.31 13.14
CA GLU A 6 -1.73 -0.18 12.24
C GLU A 6 -0.81 -0.24 11.01
N LEU A 7 0.50 -0.48 11.22
CA LEU A 7 1.44 -0.65 10.11
C LEU A 7 1.06 -1.85 9.23
N SER A 8 0.72 -2.99 9.83
CA SER A 8 0.29 -4.17 9.10
C SER A 8 -0.93 -3.90 8.23
N ASP A 9 -1.96 -3.23 8.79
CA ASP A 9 -3.19 -2.85 8.09
C ASP A 9 -2.89 -1.90 6.92
N SER A 10 -1.94 -0.96 7.10
CA SER A 10 -1.51 -0.05 6.03
C SER A 10 -0.86 -0.77 4.84
N LEU A 11 -0.32 -1.98 5.02
CA LEU A 11 0.37 -2.77 4.00
C LEU A 11 -0.56 -3.77 3.28
N VAL A 12 -1.79 -3.95 3.76
CA VAL A 12 -2.78 -4.87 3.16
C VAL A 12 -3.02 -4.51 1.70
N GLY A 13 -2.97 -5.55 0.84
CA GLY A 13 -3.14 -5.42 -0.61
C GLY A 13 -1.91 -4.85 -1.37
N LYS A 14 -0.87 -4.44 -0.65
CA LYS A 14 0.40 -3.92 -1.21
C LYS A 14 1.51 -4.96 -1.17
N VAL A 15 1.49 -5.80 -0.15
CA VAL A 15 2.46 -6.89 0.06
C VAL A 15 1.75 -8.25 0.00
N ARG A 16 2.53 -9.31 -0.22
CA ARG A 16 2.05 -10.69 -0.17
C ARG A 16 1.97 -11.15 1.28
N GLY A 17 0.85 -11.75 1.64
CA GLY A 17 0.65 -12.35 2.96
C GLY A 17 0.84 -11.33 4.09
N ASN A 18 1.30 -11.81 5.23
CA ASN A 18 1.61 -10.96 6.37
C ASN A 18 2.98 -10.29 6.19
N PRO A 19 3.13 -8.98 6.48
CA PRO A 19 4.44 -8.41 6.82
C PRO A 19 5.04 -9.23 7.97
N VAL A 20 6.34 -9.50 7.90
CA VAL A 20 7.00 -10.39 8.87
C VAL A 20 7.95 -9.59 9.73
N ALA A 21 7.76 -9.63 11.05
CA ALA A 21 8.73 -9.15 12.01
C ALA A 21 9.87 -10.15 12.16
N ILE A 22 11.11 -9.67 12.21
CA ILE A 22 12.32 -10.45 12.51
C ILE A 22 12.89 -9.94 13.84
N SER A 23 13.21 -10.88 14.73
CA SER A 23 13.76 -10.60 16.06
C SER A 23 15.04 -11.41 16.29
N LEU A 24 16.07 -10.74 16.76
CA LEU A 24 17.37 -11.31 17.13
C LEU A 24 17.39 -11.63 18.63
N PHE A 25 17.43 -12.92 18.98
CA PHE A 25 17.46 -13.34 20.38
C PHE A 25 18.89 -13.51 20.87
N LYS A 26 19.32 -12.67 21.79
CA LYS A 26 20.71 -12.64 22.30
C LYS A 26 21.00 -13.68 23.38
N GLU A 27 20.05 -13.91 24.29
CA GLU A 27 20.25 -14.75 25.48
C GLU A 27 19.37 -15.99 25.47
N GLU A 28 18.06 -15.81 25.29
CA GLU A 28 17.10 -16.91 25.22
C GLU A 28 16.05 -16.67 24.15
N ILE A 29 15.49 -17.76 23.63
CA ILE A 29 14.37 -17.73 22.70
C ILE A 29 13.07 -17.69 23.50
N PRO A 30 12.23 -16.66 23.34
CA PRO A 30 10.99 -16.54 24.10
C PRO A 30 10.01 -17.67 23.77
N LYS A 31 9.33 -18.19 24.80
CA LYS A 31 8.37 -19.32 24.70
C LYS A 31 7.31 -19.21 23.60
N PRO A 32 6.79 -18.02 23.24
CA PRO A 32 5.82 -17.90 22.15
C PRO A 32 6.37 -18.32 20.77
N TYR A 33 7.70 -18.32 20.60
CA TYR A 33 8.35 -18.71 19.35
C TYR A 33 8.56 -20.22 19.32
N GLU A 34 7.86 -20.90 18.40
CA GLU A 34 8.05 -22.33 18.19
C GLU A 34 9.39 -22.59 17.49
N GLN A 35 10.31 -23.28 18.17
CA GLN A 35 11.58 -23.72 17.58
C GLN A 35 11.30 -24.78 16.51
N LYS A 36 11.52 -24.43 15.23
CA LYS A 36 11.33 -25.36 14.10
C LYS A 36 12.63 -25.62 13.38
N LYS A 37 12.81 -26.89 12.98
CA LYS A 37 13.84 -27.25 12.02
C LYS A 37 13.46 -26.73 10.63
N VAL A 38 13.96 -25.55 10.28
CA VAL A 38 13.69 -24.88 8.99
C VAL A 38 14.97 -24.52 8.26
N VAL A 39 14.87 -24.35 6.94
CA VAL A 39 15.88 -23.58 6.20
C VAL A 39 15.77 -22.12 6.69
N PRO A 40 16.84 -21.47 7.19
CA PRO A 40 16.74 -20.18 7.87
C PRO A 40 16.02 -19.10 7.06
N CYS A 41 16.30 -18.96 5.76
CA CYS A 41 15.60 -17.98 4.93
C CYS A 41 14.11 -18.28 4.72
N SER A 42 13.67 -19.52 4.89
CA SER A 42 12.26 -19.92 4.76
C SER A 42 11.40 -19.49 5.96
N ILE A 43 12.04 -19.07 7.06
CA ILE A 43 11.33 -18.60 8.27
C ILE A 43 10.35 -17.47 7.95
N VAL A 44 10.70 -16.64 6.95
CA VAL A 44 9.84 -15.57 6.42
C VAL A 44 8.51 -16.14 5.94
N ARG A 45 8.54 -17.19 5.12
CA ARG A 45 7.32 -17.82 4.61
C ARG A 45 6.46 -18.45 5.70
N HIS A 46 7.04 -18.95 6.78
CA HIS A 46 6.27 -19.49 7.90
C HIS A 46 5.41 -18.39 8.55
N ALA A 47 5.96 -17.21 8.79
CA ALA A 47 5.18 -16.07 9.28
C ALA A 47 4.26 -15.48 8.19
N MET A 48 4.79 -15.24 6.98
CA MET A 48 4.11 -14.56 5.89
C MET A 48 2.90 -15.31 5.35
N ASP A 49 3.06 -16.59 4.98
CA ASP A 49 2.03 -17.37 4.30
C ASP A 49 1.20 -18.21 5.28
N LYS A 50 1.77 -18.63 6.42
CA LYS A 50 1.10 -19.54 7.37
C LYS A 50 0.67 -18.89 8.67
N GLY A 51 1.09 -17.65 8.95
CA GLY A 51 0.75 -16.96 10.19
C GLY A 51 1.46 -17.54 11.42
N GLU A 52 2.57 -18.26 11.25
CA GLU A 52 3.25 -18.93 12.37
C GLU A 52 4.24 -18.00 13.08
N ILE A 53 4.28 -18.07 14.42
CA ILE A 53 5.31 -17.44 15.26
C ILE A 53 6.39 -18.49 15.53
N VAL A 54 7.53 -18.38 14.86
CA VAL A 54 8.54 -19.44 14.79
C VAL A 54 9.95 -18.92 14.96
N SER A 55 10.85 -19.76 15.44
CA SER A 55 12.27 -19.46 15.52
C SER A 55 13.13 -20.62 15.02
N PHE A 56 14.38 -20.31 14.68
CA PHE A 56 15.43 -21.30 14.53
C PHE A 56 16.63 -20.95 15.42
N ASP A 57 17.45 -21.95 15.69
CA ASP A 57 18.68 -21.82 16.45
C ASP A 57 19.76 -22.77 15.92
N ARG A 58 20.84 -22.95 16.70
CA ARG A 58 21.98 -23.81 16.35
C ARG A 58 21.61 -25.29 16.20
N HIS A 59 20.55 -25.74 16.83
CA HIS A 59 20.11 -27.13 16.87
C HIS A 59 18.85 -27.38 16.02
N HIS A 60 18.08 -26.33 15.75
CA HIS A 60 16.82 -26.38 15.02
C HIS A 60 16.95 -25.67 13.67
N HIS A 61 17.77 -26.20 12.77
CA HIS A 61 17.91 -25.68 11.41
C HIS A 61 18.13 -26.79 10.37
N ASP A 62 17.89 -26.46 9.11
CA ASP A 62 18.08 -27.36 7.95
C ASP A 62 19.03 -26.80 6.89
N CYS A 63 19.72 -25.68 7.17
CA CYS A 63 20.77 -25.16 6.29
C CYS A 63 21.87 -24.43 7.08
N THR A 64 23.09 -24.95 7.01
CA THR A 64 24.26 -24.43 7.73
C THR A 64 24.70 -23.06 7.21
N THR A 65 24.56 -22.78 5.91
CA THR A 65 24.88 -21.46 5.34
C THR A 65 24.00 -20.37 5.96
N GLY A 66 22.71 -20.66 6.14
CA GLY A 66 21.76 -19.71 6.72
C GLY A 66 22.08 -19.39 8.19
N VAL A 67 22.31 -20.41 9.02
CA VAL A 67 22.66 -20.20 10.45
C VAL A 67 24.05 -19.60 10.63
N TYR A 68 24.98 -19.86 9.70
CA TYR A 68 26.27 -19.18 9.65
C TYR A 68 26.11 -17.68 9.42
N THR A 69 25.40 -17.31 8.36
CA THR A 69 25.17 -15.91 8.04
C THR A 69 24.36 -15.19 9.12
N ALA A 70 23.44 -15.90 9.78
CA ALA A 70 22.67 -15.43 10.92
C ALA A 70 23.46 -15.33 12.25
N GLY A 71 24.73 -15.74 12.29
CA GLY A 71 25.58 -15.62 13.49
C GLY A 71 25.28 -16.65 14.60
N VAL A 72 24.49 -17.68 14.29
CA VAL A 72 24.00 -18.69 15.25
C VAL A 72 24.88 -19.94 15.30
N HIS A 73 25.56 -20.26 14.19
CA HIS A 73 26.48 -21.40 14.10
C HIS A 73 27.70 -21.00 13.29
N GLU A 74 28.90 -21.41 13.69
CA GLU A 74 30.13 -20.97 13.04
C GLU A 74 30.32 -21.43 11.56
N GLY A 75 29.38 -22.15 10.95
CA GLY A 75 29.55 -22.74 9.62
C GLY A 75 30.65 -23.80 9.52
N THR A 76 30.78 -24.41 8.34
CA THR A 76 31.91 -25.26 7.95
C THR A 76 32.96 -24.45 7.19
N ASP A 77 34.17 -24.97 7.02
CA ASP A 77 35.22 -24.27 6.24
C ASP A 77 34.77 -24.01 4.80
N GLU A 78 34.13 -24.98 4.15
CA GLU A 78 33.57 -24.84 2.79
C GLU A 78 32.49 -23.74 2.68
N ILE A 79 31.73 -23.52 3.75
CA ILE A 79 30.73 -22.45 3.80
C ILE A 79 31.41 -21.10 4.04
N ARG A 80 32.42 -21.04 4.91
CA ARG A 80 33.15 -19.81 5.24
C ARG A 80 33.94 -19.29 4.05
N ASN A 81 34.57 -20.18 3.29
CA ASN A 81 35.39 -19.83 2.12
C ASN A 81 34.60 -19.81 0.80
N GLY A 82 33.31 -20.15 0.83
CA GLY A 82 32.40 -20.10 -0.32
C GLY A 82 32.53 -21.25 -1.31
N GLN A 83 33.46 -22.19 -1.13
CA GLN A 83 33.76 -23.24 -2.11
C GLN A 83 32.57 -24.16 -2.42
N TYR A 84 31.60 -24.27 -1.50
CA TYR A 84 30.36 -24.98 -1.78
C TYR A 84 29.62 -24.42 -3.01
N LEU A 85 29.76 -23.13 -3.34
CA LEU A 85 29.15 -22.53 -4.53
C LEU A 85 29.84 -23.02 -5.80
N ALA A 86 31.16 -22.95 -5.87
CA ALA A 86 31.94 -23.38 -7.04
C ALA A 86 31.77 -24.88 -7.33
N GLN A 87 31.72 -25.70 -6.28
CA GLN A 87 31.56 -27.15 -6.43
C GLN A 87 30.16 -27.57 -6.92
N ASN A 88 29.11 -26.80 -6.60
CA ASN A 88 27.73 -27.21 -6.83
C ASN A 88 26.98 -26.37 -7.88
N ILE A 89 27.54 -25.23 -8.32
CA ILE A 89 26.94 -24.36 -9.32
C ILE A 89 27.93 -24.19 -10.48
N PRO A 90 27.69 -24.81 -11.65
CA PRO A 90 28.65 -24.84 -12.75
C PRO A 90 29.10 -23.47 -13.28
N ALA A 91 28.33 -22.41 -13.02
CA ALA A 91 28.65 -21.05 -13.44
C ALA A 91 29.62 -20.33 -12.49
N TYR A 92 29.81 -20.81 -11.26
CA TYR A 92 30.74 -20.20 -10.32
C TYR A 92 32.18 -20.64 -10.61
N THR A 93 33.08 -19.67 -10.67
CA THR A 93 34.52 -19.93 -10.54
C THR A 93 34.91 -19.99 -9.07
N ASP A 94 36.00 -20.66 -8.72
CA ASP A 94 36.52 -20.70 -7.35
C ASP A 94 36.73 -19.30 -6.78
N VAL A 95 37.29 -18.40 -7.60
CA VAL A 95 37.51 -16.98 -7.23
C VAL A 95 36.18 -16.26 -6.99
N GLY A 96 35.19 -16.46 -7.87
CA GLY A 96 33.88 -15.84 -7.72
C GLY A 96 33.18 -16.29 -6.44
N ALA A 97 33.24 -17.59 -6.15
CA ALA A 97 32.67 -18.20 -4.95
C ALA A 97 33.34 -17.71 -3.65
N GLU A 98 34.66 -17.58 -3.64
CA GLU A 98 35.39 -17.03 -2.51
C GLU A 98 35.10 -15.54 -2.31
N LYS A 99 35.15 -14.74 -3.38
CA LYS A 99 34.95 -13.28 -3.31
C LYS A 99 33.54 -12.90 -2.92
N ILE A 100 32.54 -13.62 -3.41
CA ILE A 100 31.16 -13.36 -2.98
C ILE A 100 31.01 -13.68 -1.50
N LYS A 101 31.57 -14.79 -1.02
CA LYS A 101 31.38 -15.20 0.37
C LYS A 101 32.13 -14.33 1.37
N THR A 102 33.35 -13.92 1.04
CA THR A 102 34.16 -13.01 1.87
C THR A 102 33.68 -11.56 1.82
N GLY A 103 32.95 -11.17 0.76
CA GLY A 103 32.33 -9.85 0.64
C GLY A 103 30.92 -9.76 1.22
N GLU A 104 30.27 -10.88 1.53
CA GLU A 104 28.95 -10.91 2.17
C GLU A 104 29.04 -10.51 3.65
N TYR A 105 27.98 -9.87 4.14
CA TYR A 105 27.84 -9.65 5.57
C TYR A 105 27.41 -10.94 6.26
N VAL A 106 28.01 -11.16 7.42
CA VAL A 106 27.66 -12.23 8.35
C VAL A 106 27.45 -11.57 9.71
N LEU A 107 26.38 -11.93 10.41
CA LEU A 107 26.22 -11.51 11.80
C LEU A 107 27.38 -12.09 12.62
N PRO A 108 28.03 -11.31 13.50
CA PRO A 108 29.13 -11.82 14.28
C PRO A 108 28.71 -13.07 15.06
N GLN A 109 29.55 -14.11 15.00
CA GLN A 109 29.21 -15.41 15.59
C GLN A 109 28.97 -15.28 17.10
N ASN A 110 28.02 -16.05 17.62
CA ASN A 110 27.63 -16.04 19.03
C ASN A 110 27.06 -14.70 19.52
N THR A 111 26.64 -13.81 18.62
CA THR A 111 25.90 -12.58 18.99
C THR A 111 24.44 -12.89 19.36
N VAL A 112 23.90 -13.98 18.79
CA VAL A 112 22.52 -14.42 18.98
C VAL A 112 22.48 -15.92 19.23
N VAL A 113 21.53 -16.35 20.08
CA VAL A 113 21.21 -17.77 20.30
C VAL A 113 20.18 -18.29 19.31
N GLY A 114 19.40 -17.40 18.68
CA GLY A 114 18.41 -17.75 17.69
C GLY A 114 17.79 -16.53 17.01
N ILE A 115 17.01 -16.78 15.96
CA ILE A 115 16.26 -15.76 15.24
C ILE A 115 14.78 -16.17 15.22
N GLY A 116 13.92 -15.21 15.55
CA GLY A 116 12.47 -15.34 15.47
C GLY A 116 11.90 -14.65 14.25
N ALA A 117 10.79 -15.19 13.73
CA ALA A 117 9.90 -14.52 12.81
C ALA A 117 8.44 -14.66 13.25
N ALA A 118 7.67 -13.60 13.11
CA ALA A 118 6.25 -13.57 13.43
C ALA A 118 5.51 -12.70 12.41
N PRO A 119 4.21 -12.95 12.14
CA PRO A 119 3.37 -11.96 11.49
C PRO A 119 3.43 -10.66 12.28
N LEU A 120 3.59 -9.52 11.61
CA LEU A 120 3.82 -8.23 12.26
C LEU A 120 2.69 -7.86 13.26
N SER A 121 1.44 -8.16 12.93
CA SER A 121 0.28 -7.92 13.81
C SER A 121 0.22 -8.83 15.03
N ASP A 122 1.00 -9.91 15.04
CA ASP A 122 0.91 -11.00 16.02
C ASP A 122 2.21 -11.11 16.84
N VAL A 123 3.08 -10.11 16.75
CA VAL A 123 4.30 -10.02 17.58
C VAL A 123 3.88 -9.91 19.06
N PRO A 124 4.41 -10.76 19.95
CA PRO A 124 4.13 -10.65 21.38
C PRO A 124 4.64 -9.33 21.99
N ASP A 125 3.91 -8.74 22.94
CA ASP A 125 4.13 -7.38 23.49
C ASP A 125 5.55 -7.09 24.00
N ASP A 126 6.26 -8.10 24.53
CA ASP A 126 7.61 -7.95 25.12
C ASP A 126 8.75 -8.21 24.12
N ILE A 127 8.43 -8.37 22.83
CA ILE A 127 9.41 -8.75 21.81
C ILE A 127 9.86 -7.52 21.04
N PHE A 128 11.17 -7.28 21.10
CA PHE A 128 11.79 -6.29 20.23
C PHE A 128 11.87 -6.84 18.80
N VAL A 129 11.41 -6.04 17.84
CA VAL A 129 11.54 -6.29 16.40
C VAL A 129 12.75 -5.51 15.91
N ASP A 130 13.74 -6.20 15.34
CA ASP A 130 14.94 -5.55 14.79
C ASP A 130 14.64 -4.93 13.42
N TRP A 131 13.88 -5.66 12.59
CA TRP A 131 13.39 -5.19 11.30
C TRP A 131 12.17 -5.99 10.86
N ILE A 132 11.45 -5.48 9.88
CA ILE A 132 10.43 -6.25 9.16
C ILE A 132 10.96 -6.67 7.79
N VAL A 133 10.40 -7.74 7.26
CA VAL A 133 10.55 -8.13 5.86
C VAL A 133 9.17 -8.27 5.22
N VAL A 134 9.05 -7.74 4.01
CA VAL A 134 7.85 -7.86 3.19
C VAL A 134 8.21 -8.44 1.83
N VAL A 135 7.27 -9.13 1.21
CA VAL A 135 7.37 -9.59 -0.18
C VAL A 135 6.37 -8.79 -1.01
N CYS A 136 6.82 -8.13 -2.07
CA CYS A 136 5.95 -7.31 -2.90
C CYS A 136 6.47 -7.20 -4.34
N THR A 137 5.70 -6.52 -5.19
CA THR A 137 6.15 -6.19 -6.56
C THR A 137 7.16 -5.04 -6.54
N PRO A 138 7.94 -4.83 -7.62
CA PRO A 138 8.83 -3.67 -7.73
C PRO A 138 8.16 -2.32 -7.52
N HIS A 139 6.87 -2.20 -7.89
CA HIS A 139 6.09 -0.99 -7.66
C HIS A 139 6.04 -0.63 -6.18
N TRP A 140 5.63 -1.58 -5.32
CA TRP A 140 5.56 -1.35 -3.89
C TRP A 140 6.93 -1.32 -3.24
N ALA A 141 7.90 -2.09 -3.76
CA ALA A 141 9.26 -2.07 -3.26
C ALA A 141 9.90 -0.68 -3.36
N ASN A 142 9.58 0.09 -4.41
CA ASN A 142 10.03 1.47 -4.55
C ASN A 142 9.52 2.38 -3.42
N PHE A 143 8.25 2.26 -3.03
CA PHE A 143 7.69 3.08 -1.96
C PHE A 143 8.15 2.64 -0.58
N ILE A 144 8.09 1.33 -0.30
CA ILE A 144 8.51 0.75 0.99
C ILE A 144 10.02 0.96 1.20
N GLY A 145 10.80 0.81 0.12
CA GLY A 145 12.23 1.10 0.06
C GLY A 145 12.60 2.52 0.48
N GLY A 146 11.70 3.47 0.24
CA GLY A 146 11.90 4.89 0.54
C GLY A 146 11.79 5.24 2.03
N ALA A 147 11.53 4.28 2.93
CA ALA A 147 11.32 4.53 4.35
C ALA A 147 12.44 5.35 5.01
N ARG A 148 13.70 5.08 4.67
CA ARG A 148 14.82 5.92 5.12
C ARG A 148 15.01 7.16 4.24
N THR A 149 14.87 7.01 2.92
CA THR A 149 15.15 8.05 1.93
C THR A 149 14.37 9.34 2.17
N VAL A 150 13.11 9.25 2.62
CA VAL A 150 12.30 10.45 2.90
C VAL A 150 12.75 11.21 4.16
N LEU A 151 13.53 10.58 5.03
CA LEU A 151 14.04 11.19 6.26
C LEU A 151 15.39 11.90 6.04
N ASP A 152 16.34 11.21 5.39
CA ASP A 152 17.73 11.68 5.30
C ASP A 152 18.32 11.67 3.88
N GLY A 153 17.53 11.29 2.87
CA GLY A 153 17.97 11.20 1.47
C GLY A 153 18.81 9.97 1.13
N THR A 154 19.09 9.07 2.08
CA THR A 154 19.85 7.84 1.84
C THR A 154 18.99 6.85 1.04
N PRO A 155 19.41 6.43 -0.16
CA PRO A 155 18.67 5.45 -0.93
C PRO A 155 18.74 4.06 -0.29
N PRO A 156 17.74 3.19 -0.52
CA PRO A 156 17.81 1.80 -0.07
C PRO A 156 18.99 1.08 -0.74
N ARG A 157 19.56 0.11 -0.03
CA ARG A 157 20.58 -0.78 -0.57
C ARG A 157 19.95 -1.75 -1.55
N GLY A 158 20.34 -1.68 -2.83
CA GLY A 158 20.06 -2.71 -3.80
C GLY A 158 21.03 -3.88 -3.64
N ALA A 159 20.51 -5.06 -3.33
CA ALA A 159 21.32 -6.28 -3.25
C ALA A 159 20.92 -7.22 -4.39
N ALA A 160 21.86 -7.56 -5.26
CA ALA A 160 21.66 -8.48 -6.38
C ALA A 160 22.87 -9.39 -6.52
N GLY A 161 22.63 -10.70 -6.54
CA GLY A 161 23.67 -11.72 -6.60
C GLY A 161 24.18 -12.21 -5.24
N SER A 162 23.90 -11.50 -4.14
CA SER A 162 24.18 -11.95 -2.77
C SER A 162 23.20 -13.03 -2.29
N SER A 163 23.59 -13.79 -1.28
CA SER A 163 22.74 -14.73 -0.58
C SER A 163 21.63 -13.99 0.16
N PHE A 164 20.36 -14.39 0.01
CA PHE A 164 19.25 -13.74 0.70
C PHE A 164 19.38 -13.81 2.22
N CYS A 165 20.02 -14.85 2.78
CA CYS A 165 20.29 -14.91 4.22
C CYS A 165 21.16 -13.73 4.70
N SER A 166 22.09 -13.25 3.87
CA SER A 166 22.92 -12.07 4.19
C SER A 166 22.03 -10.84 4.19
N ASP A 167 21.29 -10.63 3.11
CA ASP A 167 20.41 -9.48 2.92
C ASP A 167 19.32 -9.39 4.00
N LEU A 168 18.86 -10.54 4.52
CA LEU A 168 17.81 -10.65 5.53
C LEU A 168 18.35 -10.50 6.96
N PHE A 169 19.45 -11.17 7.30
CA PHE A 169 19.88 -11.28 8.70
C PHE A 169 21.04 -10.38 9.08
N ALA A 170 21.98 -10.14 8.15
CA ALA A 170 23.23 -9.47 8.47
C ALA A 170 23.26 -8.03 7.94
N THR A 171 22.89 -7.82 6.69
CA THR A 171 22.96 -6.52 6.04
C THR A 171 22.21 -5.40 6.79
N PRO A 172 20.96 -5.60 7.27
CA PRO A 172 20.26 -4.56 8.01
C PRO A 172 20.97 -4.19 9.32
N TRP A 173 21.61 -5.16 9.98
CA TRP A 173 22.36 -4.95 11.22
C TRP A 173 23.66 -4.17 11.00
N HIS A 174 24.37 -4.45 9.91
CA HIS A 174 25.63 -3.76 9.59
C HIS A 174 25.42 -2.37 9.01
N ASP A 175 24.48 -2.23 8.06
CA ASP A 175 24.31 -0.98 7.32
C ASP A 175 23.31 -0.02 7.97
N GLY A 176 22.41 -0.52 8.83
CA GLY A 176 21.29 0.26 9.35
C GLY A 176 20.47 0.88 8.22
N ASN A 177 20.30 0.17 7.10
CA ASN A 177 19.62 0.68 5.91
C ASN A 177 18.56 -0.29 5.41
N VAL A 178 17.58 0.24 4.70
CA VAL A 178 16.56 -0.55 4.00
C VAL A 178 17.23 -1.34 2.89
N VAL A 179 16.91 -2.63 2.79
CA VAL A 179 17.45 -3.52 1.76
C VAL A 179 16.36 -3.91 0.79
N ILE A 180 16.60 -3.72 -0.51
CA ILE A 180 15.76 -4.22 -1.60
C ILE A 180 16.53 -5.33 -2.31
N THR A 181 15.97 -6.53 -2.34
CA THR A 181 16.63 -7.71 -2.95
C THR A 181 15.64 -8.59 -3.70
N PRO A 182 15.96 -9.07 -4.92
CA PRO A 182 15.16 -10.09 -5.58
C PRO A 182 15.30 -11.46 -4.88
N GLY A 183 16.29 -11.62 -4.00
CA GLY A 183 16.67 -12.89 -3.39
C GLY A 183 17.48 -13.79 -4.33
N ASP A 184 18.37 -14.60 -3.76
CA ASP A 184 19.09 -15.65 -4.48
C ASP A 184 18.17 -16.84 -4.80
N LEU A 185 18.70 -17.83 -5.53
CA LEU A 185 17.98 -19.06 -5.86
C LEU A 185 17.36 -19.71 -4.62
N GLY A 186 18.12 -19.84 -3.53
CA GLY A 186 17.65 -20.44 -2.29
C GLY A 186 16.57 -19.59 -1.62
N GLY A 187 16.79 -18.29 -1.48
CA GLY A 187 15.79 -17.36 -0.92
C GLY A 187 14.46 -17.41 -1.66
N ARG A 188 14.49 -17.42 -3.00
CA ARG A 188 13.29 -17.46 -3.84
C ARG A 188 12.56 -18.80 -3.78
N MET A 189 13.29 -19.93 -3.90
CA MET A 189 12.69 -21.26 -3.88
C MET A 189 12.05 -21.59 -2.53
N ASN A 190 12.74 -21.31 -1.43
CA ASN A 190 12.28 -21.67 -0.08
C ASN A 190 11.07 -20.83 0.35
N ASN A 191 10.99 -19.57 -0.08
CA ASN A 191 9.86 -18.68 0.17
C ASN A 191 8.79 -18.71 -0.94
N ARG A 192 8.99 -19.51 -1.99
CA ARG A 192 8.07 -19.64 -3.14
C ARG A 192 7.72 -18.29 -3.78
N LEU A 193 8.72 -17.45 -4.01
CA LEU A 193 8.51 -16.15 -4.66
C LEU A 193 8.08 -16.33 -6.12
N LYS A 194 7.12 -15.51 -6.54
CA LYS A 194 6.77 -15.38 -7.96
C LYS A 194 7.86 -14.59 -8.71
N PRO A 195 7.98 -14.76 -10.04
CA PRO A 195 8.97 -14.04 -10.86
C PRO A 195 8.96 -12.52 -10.63
N GLU A 196 7.78 -11.93 -10.46
CA GLU A 196 7.54 -10.51 -10.26
C GLU A 196 7.65 -10.04 -8.80
N GLU A 197 7.94 -10.94 -7.86
CA GLU A 197 8.05 -10.64 -6.43
C GLU A 197 9.52 -10.46 -6.00
N MET A 198 9.72 -9.56 -5.05
CA MET A 198 11.00 -9.29 -4.39
C MET A 198 10.81 -9.01 -2.90
N PHE A 199 11.90 -9.05 -2.14
CA PHE A 199 11.91 -8.73 -0.72
C PHE A 199 12.30 -7.28 -0.47
N VAL A 200 11.70 -6.69 0.56
CA VAL A 200 12.17 -5.45 1.16
C VAL A 200 12.32 -5.66 2.67
N VAL A 201 13.51 -5.36 3.19
CA VAL A 201 13.83 -5.44 4.62
C VAL A 201 13.96 -4.04 5.17
N VAL A 202 13.15 -3.70 6.18
CA VAL A 202 13.04 -2.34 6.72
C VAL A 202 13.42 -2.37 8.21
N PRO A 203 14.56 -1.76 8.60
CA PRO A 203 14.94 -1.56 10.00
C PRO A 203 13.83 -0.93 10.85
N ASN A 204 13.72 -1.36 12.11
CA ASN A 204 12.67 -0.91 13.03
C ASN A 204 12.61 0.62 13.20
N GLU A 205 13.77 1.29 13.17
CA GLU A 205 13.87 2.75 13.28
C GLU A 205 13.18 3.51 12.14
N TYR A 206 12.89 2.87 11.00
CA TYR A 206 12.23 3.50 9.85
C TYR A 206 10.75 3.12 9.69
N LEU A 207 10.17 2.37 10.63
CA LEU A 207 8.78 1.89 10.50
C LEU A 207 7.75 3.01 10.60
N GLU A 208 8.00 4.05 11.40
CA GLU A 208 7.11 5.21 11.49
C GLU A 208 7.07 5.98 10.16
N SER A 209 8.24 6.15 9.54
CA SER A 209 8.35 6.72 8.19
C SER A 209 7.62 5.86 7.16
N LEU A 210 7.77 4.53 7.23
CA LEU A 210 7.06 3.61 6.36
C LEU A 210 5.53 3.78 6.48
N LEU A 211 4.99 3.83 7.70
CA LEU A 211 3.57 4.07 7.93
C LEU A 211 3.12 5.38 7.30
N ASN A 212 3.89 6.46 7.49
CA ASN A 212 3.60 7.75 6.87
C ASN A 212 3.55 7.66 5.33
N ILE A 213 4.48 6.94 4.70
CA ILE A 213 4.46 6.74 3.23
C ILE A 213 3.20 5.94 2.81
N MET A 214 2.81 4.93 3.58
CA MET A 214 1.65 4.07 3.24
C MET A 214 0.30 4.76 3.43
N THR A 215 0.23 5.78 4.29
CA THR A 215 -1.03 6.49 4.64
C THR A 215 -1.12 7.89 4.04
N SER A 216 0.00 8.47 3.58
CA SER A 216 0.01 9.79 2.95
C SER A 216 -0.30 9.71 1.45
N THR A 217 -1.08 10.68 0.95
CA THR A 217 -1.32 10.84 -0.49
C THR A 217 -0.46 11.98 -1.02
N PRO A 218 0.51 11.72 -1.92
CA PRO A 218 1.32 12.78 -2.51
C PRO A 218 0.48 13.64 -3.46
N ASP A 219 0.73 14.95 -3.48
CA ASP A 219 0.20 15.83 -4.52
C ASP A 219 0.99 15.64 -5.82
N ALA A 220 0.70 14.54 -6.52
CA ALA A 220 1.36 14.17 -7.77
C ALA A 220 1.24 15.28 -8.83
N ARG A 221 0.17 16.09 -8.76
CA ARG A 221 -0.03 17.23 -9.65
C ARG A 221 0.94 18.35 -9.33
N ALA A 222 1.04 18.77 -8.06
CA ALA A 222 1.99 19.81 -7.67
C ALA A 222 3.43 19.40 -7.97
N VAL A 223 3.79 18.13 -7.70
CA VAL A 223 5.11 17.58 -8.06
C VAL A 223 5.33 17.64 -9.57
N LEU A 224 4.37 17.20 -10.37
CA LEU A 224 4.47 17.28 -11.83
C LEU A 224 4.63 18.73 -12.29
N GLU A 225 3.81 19.64 -11.77
CA GLU A 225 3.83 21.07 -12.11
C GLU A 225 5.16 21.73 -11.75
N ALA A 226 5.76 21.39 -10.61
CA ALA A 226 7.09 21.87 -10.20
C ALA A 226 8.23 21.40 -11.13
N THR A 227 8.05 20.28 -11.84
CA THR A 227 9.04 19.78 -12.81
C THR A 227 8.82 20.27 -14.24
N LYS A 228 7.77 21.07 -14.50
CA LYS A 228 7.51 21.59 -15.86
C LYS A 228 8.22 22.94 -16.06
N PRO A 229 9.07 23.07 -17.09
CA PRO A 229 9.62 24.37 -17.45
C PRO A 229 8.51 25.32 -17.94
N GLU A 230 8.76 26.63 -17.89
CA GLU A 230 7.75 27.66 -18.16
C GLU A 230 7.17 27.58 -19.58
N GLU A 231 7.99 27.18 -20.54
CA GLU A 231 7.67 27.01 -21.96
C GLU A 231 6.99 25.67 -22.30
N SER A 232 6.75 24.81 -21.30
CA SER A 232 6.13 23.51 -21.54
C SER A 232 4.70 23.63 -22.11
N GLU A 233 4.38 22.86 -23.14
CA GLU A 233 3.01 22.70 -23.67
C GLU A 233 1.98 22.32 -22.59
N TYR A 234 2.44 21.73 -21.48
CA TYR A 234 1.60 21.44 -20.32
C TYR A 234 0.83 22.69 -19.85
N TRP A 235 1.49 23.85 -19.80
CA TRP A 235 0.88 25.10 -19.35
C TRP A 235 -0.17 25.63 -20.33
N ASP A 236 0.07 25.48 -21.63
CA ASP A 236 -0.91 25.84 -22.65
C ASP A 236 -2.12 24.92 -22.60
N LYS A 237 -1.92 23.61 -22.42
CA LYS A 237 -3.01 22.65 -22.19
C LYS A 237 -3.80 23.00 -20.93
N ARG A 238 -3.13 23.41 -19.84
CA ARG A 238 -3.80 23.89 -18.61
C ARG A 238 -4.59 25.16 -18.80
N LYS A 239 -4.04 26.17 -19.50
CA LYS A 239 -4.75 27.41 -19.84
C LYS A 239 -5.99 27.13 -20.69
N ARG A 240 -5.88 26.24 -21.70
CA ARG A 240 -7.01 25.82 -22.53
C ARG A 240 -8.07 25.08 -21.71
N ALA A 241 -7.67 24.13 -20.87
CA ALA A 241 -8.58 23.39 -19.99
C ALA A 241 -9.29 24.30 -18.99
N LYS A 242 -8.59 25.29 -18.41
CA LYS A 242 -9.18 26.29 -17.52
C LYS A 242 -10.21 27.14 -18.24
N LYS A 243 -9.88 27.66 -19.43
CA LYS A 243 -10.83 28.41 -20.29
C LYS A 243 -12.03 27.58 -20.70
N ALA A 244 -11.85 26.30 -21.02
CA ALA A 244 -12.95 25.39 -21.35
C ALA A 244 -13.86 25.15 -20.15
N LYS A 245 -13.29 24.96 -18.94
CA LYS A 245 -14.05 24.82 -17.70
C LYS A 245 -14.80 26.10 -17.34
N GLU A 246 -14.18 27.27 -17.51
CA GLU A 246 -14.82 28.58 -17.31
C GLU A 246 -15.94 28.85 -18.32
N ARG A 247 -15.77 28.45 -19.59
CA ARG A 247 -16.84 28.48 -20.59
C ARG A 247 -17.97 27.56 -20.20
N LYS A 248 -17.67 26.33 -19.81
CA LYS A 248 -18.68 25.37 -19.36
C LYS A 248 -19.42 25.85 -18.12
N LEU A 249 -18.74 26.46 -17.15
CA LEU A 249 -19.38 27.10 -15.99
C LEU A 249 -20.20 28.35 -16.35
N LYS A 250 -19.89 29.04 -17.46
CA LYS A 250 -20.69 30.15 -17.99
C LYS A 250 -21.84 29.69 -18.87
N GLU A 251 -21.72 28.55 -19.53
CA GLU A 251 -22.78 27.89 -20.32
C GLU A 251 -23.74 27.10 -19.41
N ASP A 252 -23.23 26.57 -18.29
CA ASP A 252 -23.94 25.97 -17.15
C ASP A 252 -24.30 27.02 -16.08
N ALA A 253 -24.07 28.32 -16.35
CA ALA A 253 -24.80 29.37 -15.63
C ALA A 253 -26.29 29.09 -15.85
N PRO A 254 -27.16 29.14 -14.82
CA PRO A 254 -28.43 28.43 -14.83
C PRO A 254 -29.30 28.89 -15.99
N LYS A 255 -29.23 28.19 -17.12
CA LYS A 255 -30.39 28.01 -17.97
C LYS A 255 -31.30 27.14 -17.14
N ASN A 256 -32.32 27.76 -16.54
CA ASN A 256 -33.32 27.13 -15.68
C ASN A 256 -33.54 25.67 -16.10
N GLU A 257 -32.88 24.73 -15.42
CA GLU A 257 -33.09 23.29 -15.61
C GLU A 257 -34.58 22.98 -15.42
N PHE A 258 -35.23 23.79 -14.59
CA PHE A 258 -36.66 23.91 -14.41
C PHE A 258 -37.45 24.16 -15.71
N GLU A 259 -37.09 25.16 -16.52
CA GLU A 259 -37.83 25.47 -17.76
C GLU A 259 -37.64 24.41 -18.83
N SER A 260 -36.50 23.72 -18.85
CA SER A 260 -36.27 22.59 -19.77
C SER A 260 -37.10 21.33 -19.44
N LYS A 261 -37.72 21.27 -18.24
CA LYS A 261 -38.54 20.15 -17.78
C LYS A 261 -40.05 20.40 -17.99
N LEU A 262 -40.46 21.61 -18.38
CA LEU A 262 -41.85 21.94 -18.64
C LEU A 262 -42.24 21.48 -20.05
N SER A 263 -43.37 20.78 -20.17
CA SER A 263 -43.91 20.36 -21.46
C SER A 263 -45.21 21.09 -21.83
N MET A 264 -45.73 21.92 -20.92
CA MET A 264 -46.87 22.82 -21.12
C MET A 264 -46.46 24.29 -20.93
N ILE A 265 -47.39 25.21 -21.20
CA ILE A 265 -47.22 26.65 -20.92
C ILE A 265 -47.56 26.90 -19.45
N TRP A 266 -46.67 27.60 -18.74
CA TRP A 266 -46.80 27.93 -17.32
C TRP A 266 -46.67 29.45 -17.12
N ASP A 267 -47.51 30.02 -16.25
CA ASP A 267 -47.30 31.38 -15.76
C ASP A 267 -46.10 31.46 -14.79
N GLN A 268 -45.52 32.65 -14.64
CA GLN A 268 -44.32 32.81 -13.82
C GLN A 268 -44.58 32.50 -12.33
N GLU A 269 -45.77 32.79 -11.83
CA GLU A 269 -46.13 32.58 -10.42
C GLU A 269 -46.20 31.08 -10.06
N SER A 270 -46.64 30.24 -10.99
CA SER A 270 -46.68 28.78 -10.86
C SER A 270 -45.29 28.16 -10.97
N LYS A 271 -44.44 28.71 -11.86
CA LYS A 271 -43.04 28.29 -11.96
C LYS A 271 -42.31 28.54 -10.63
N ASP A 272 -42.52 29.70 -10.03
CA ASP A 272 -41.90 30.07 -8.75
C ASP A 272 -42.41 29.17 -7.60
N MET A 273 -43.70 28.80 -7.63
CA MET A 273 -44.33 27.91 -6.64
C MET A 273 -43.82 26.46 -6.70
N ILE A 274 -43.51 25.93 -7.88
CA ILE A 274 -42.90 24.59 -7.98
C ILE A 274 -41.40 24.65 -7.71
N ALA A 275 -40.73 25.75 -8.07
CA ALA A 275 -39.31 25.93 -7.79
C ALA A 275 -38.97 26.01 -6.29
N SER A 276 -39.93 26.36 -5.42
CA SER A 276 -39.78 26.33 -3.96
C SER A 276 -39.86 24.92 -3.35
N THR A 277 -40.24 23.92 -4.15
CA THR A 277 -40.34 22.53 -3.72
C THR A 277 -38.94 21.89 -3.62
N PRO A 278 -38.68 20.98 -2.66
CA PRO A 278 -37.38 20.31 -2.52
C PRO A 278 -36.83 19.72 -3.85
N PRO A 279 -35.53 19.86 -4.17
CA PRO A 279 -34.98 19.48 -5.47
C PRO A 279 -35.25 18.05 -5.92
N GLY A 280 -35.36 17.11 -4.97
CA GLY A 280 -35.60 15.70 -5.24
C GLY A 280 -37.02 15.35 -5.72
N ILE A 281 -37.97 16.29 -5.68
CA ILE A 281 -39.39 16.03 -6.04
C ILE A 281 -39.95 17.02 -7.08
N ILE A 282 -39.15 17.97 -7.58
CA ILE A 282 -39.57 18.99 -8.56
C ILE A 282 -40.14 18.34 -9.84
N GLU A 283 -39.46 17.34 -10.40
CA GLU A 283 -39.89 16.67 -11.63
C GLU A 283 -41.22 15.91 -11.44
N MET A 284 -41.40 15.29 -10.27
CA MET A 284 -42.66 14.65 -9.90
C MET A 284 -43.80 15.67 -9.77
N ALA A 285 -43.53 16.83 -9.18
CA ALA A 285 -44.51 17.91 -9.06
C ALA A 285 -44.93 18.47 -10.43
N ILE A 286 -43.98 18.71 -11.33
CA ILE A 286 -44.26 19.14 -12.72
C ILE A 286 -45.17 18.12 -13.41
N ASN A 287 -44.81 16.84 -13.38
CA ASN A 287 -45.57 15.78 -14.04
C ASN A 287 -46.99 15.63 -13.48
N ASN A 288 -47.17 15.79 -12.17
CA ASN A 288 -48.48 15.71 -11.53
C ASN A 288 -49.39 16.88 -11.94
N VAL A 289 -48.85 18.11 -11.99
CA VAL A 289 -49.61 19.30 -12.41
C VAL A 289 -49.95 19.24 -13.89
N GLU A 290 -49.00 18.87 -14.76
CA GLU A 290 -49.26 18.72 -16.19
C GLU A 290 -50.22 17.55 -16.49
N GLY A 291 -50.12 16.45 -15.73
CA GLY A 291 -51.07 15.34 -15.80
C GLY A 291 -52.49 15.78 -15.45
N PHE A 292 -52.65 16.47 -14.32
CA PHE A 292 -53.93 17.04 -13.90
C PHE A 292 -54.50 18.03 -14.93
N ALA A 293 -53.65 18.91 -15.48
CA ALA A 293 -54.07 19.87 -16.50
C ALA A 293 -54.59 19.17 -17.77
N ARG A 294 -53.89 18.13 -18.25
CA ARG A 294 -54.33 17.34 -19.41
C ARG A 294 -55.65 16.60 -19.16
N GLU A 295 -55.80 16.00 -17.99
CA GLU A 295 -57.02 15.28 -17.61
C GLU A 295 -58.26 16.20 -17.54
N ASN A 296 -58.05 17.48 -17.23
CA ASN A 296 -59.10 18.48 -17.13
C ASN A 296 -59.21 19.40 -18.38
N GLY A 297 -58.46 19.12 -19.44
CA GLY A 297 -58.51 19.89 -20.69
C GLY A 297 -58.01 21.34 -20.55
N ILE A 298 -57.08 21.59 -19.63
CA ILE A 298 -56.51 22.92 -19.34
C ILE A 298 -55.29 23.14 -20.24
N GLU A 299 -55.26 24.23 -20.99
CA GLU A 299 -54.18 24.52 -21.96
C GLU A 299 -52.98 25.27 -21.34
N GLU A 300 -53.20 26.01 -20.25
CA GLU A 300 -52.17 26.82 -19.57
C GLU A 300 -52.21 26.57 -18.05
N ILE A 301 -51.04 26.32 -17.47
CA ILE A 301 -50.90 26.08 -16.04
C ILE A 301 -50.72 27.41 -15.31
N THR A 302 -51.76 27.75 -14.55
CA THR A 302 -51.77 28.92 -13.68
C THR A 302 -51.73 28.52 -12.21
N LYS A 303 -51.52 29.50 -11.33
CA LYS A 303 -51.49 29.26 -9.88
C LYS A 303 -52.72 28.51 -9.38
N SER A 304 -53.89 28.81 -9.95
CA SER A 304 -55.15 28.13 -9.60
C SER A 304 -55.09 26.63 -9.89
N VAL A 305 -54.50 26.23 -11.01
CA VAL A 305 -54.34 24.84 -11.45
C VAL A 305 -53.41 24.07 -10.52
N VAL A 306 -52.30 24.70 -10.10
CA VAL A 306 -51.38 24.09 -9.12
C VAL A 306 -52.09 23.84 -7.80
N LEU A 307 -52.83 24.83 -7.29
CA LEU A 307 -53.55 24.72 -6.02
C LEU A 307 -54.70 23.70 -6.07
N GLU A 308 -55.41 23.61 -7.18
CA GLU A 308 -56.45 22.61 -7.40
C GLU A 308 -55.87 21.20 -7.49
N GLN A 309 -54.74 21.03 -8.18
CA GLN A 309 -54.03 19.76 -8.22
C GLN A 309 -53.60 19.33 -6.81
N MET A 310 -53.01 20.22 -6.01
CA MET A 310 -52.60 19.92 -4.63
C MET A 310 -53.78 19.46 -3.77
N LYS A 311 -54.93 20.15 -3.87
CA LYS A 311 -56.16 19.78 -3.15
C LYS A 311 -56.68 18.42 -3.60
N SER A 312 -56.60 18.10 -4.90
CA SER A 312 -57.08 16.82 -5.46
C SER A 312 -56.33 15.61 -4.90
N VAL A 313 -55.07 15.79 -4.50
CA VAL A 313 -54.24 14.75 -3.88
C VAL A 313 -54.16 14.87 -2.34
N GLY A 314 -54.99 15.72 -1.74
CA GLY A 314 -55.09 15.88 -0.28
C GLY A 314 -53.95 16.67 0.37
N MET A 315 -53.20 17.47 -0.39
CA MET A 315 -52.17 18.37 0.14
C MET A 315 -52.74 19.75 0.47
N ASP A 316 -52.33 20.32 1.60
CA ASP A 316 -52.70 21.68 1.99
C ASP A 316 -51.88 22.73 1.21
N PRO A 317 -52.53 23.64 0.47
CA PRO A 317 -51.90 24.79 -0.19
C PRO A 317 -50.96 25.64 0.69
N SER A 318 -51.18 25.67 2.01
CA SER A 318 -50.35 26.47 2.94
C SER A 318 -48.92 25.92 3.11
N MET A 319 -48.58 24.78 2.50
CA MET A 319 -47.24 24.20 2.56
C MET A 319 -46.25 24.80 1.56
N LEU A 320 -46.69 25.65 0.62
CA LEU A 320 -45.85 26.29 -0.41
C LEU A 320 -45.68 27.81 -0.22
N SER A 321 -46.22 28.38 0.88
CA SER A 321 -46.12 29.81 1.23
C SER A 321 -45.00 30.11 2.21
#